data_AF-A0A741WUQ3-F1
#
_entry.id   AF-A0A741WUQ3-F1
#
_cell.length_a   1.000
_cell.length_b   1.000
_cell.length_c   1.000
_cell.angle_alpha   90.00
_cell.angle_beta   90.00
_cell.angle_gamma   90.00
#
_symmetry.space_group_name_H-M   'P 1'
#
loop_
_entity.id
_entity.type
_entity.pdbx_description
1 polymer ?
#
loop_
_entity_poly.entity_id
_entity_poly.type
_entity_poly.pdbx_seq_one_letter_code
_entity_poly.pdbx_strand_id
1 'polypeptide(L)'
;LLTTVITGAVAIVALQPLGGWISDAIAHGASWAIDRGGFLVGAVLAGTFLPLVLTGLHQGLVPIHVELVQAHGYNALFPILAMAGVGQIGAAIAVLMKTRNARLKKVIKGALPVGLLGIGEPLIFGVTLPLGKPFIGACLGGAVGGALISYWKVATVITFGISGLPLALTIVAGKVLFYLLGYLIAVIAGFIFTWLLGFNDPEE
;
A
#
# COMPACT_ATOMS: atom_id res chain seq x y z
N LEU A 1 -35.38 -4.39 -15.00
CA LEU A 1 -34.95 -5.22 -16.15
C LEU A 1 -34.40 -4.37 -17.29
N LEU A 2 -35.18 -3.47 -17.91
CA LEU A 2 -34.68 -2.62 -19.01
C LEU A 2 -33.51 -1.70 -18.59
N THR A 3 -33.59 -1.11 -17.40
CA THR A 3 -32.50 -0.31 -16.81
C THR A 3 -31.21 -1.12 -16.68
N THR A 4 -31.27 -2.31 -16.10
CA THR A 4 -30.13 -3.22 -15.95
C THR A 4 -29.54 -3.66 -17.29
N VAL A 5 -30.38 -3.94 -18.29
CA VAL A 5 -29.93 -4.34 -19.63
C VAL A 5 -29.22 -3.18 -20.33
N ILE A 6 -29.78 -1.97 -20.28
CA ILE A 6 -29.19 -0.79 -20.90
C ILE A 6 -27.89 -0.40 -20.19
N THR A 7 -27.88 -0.30 -18.85
CA THR A 7 -26.67 0.06 -18.11
C THR A 7 -25.59 -1.02 -18.20
N GLY A 8 -25.97 -2.29 -18.16
CA GLY A 8 -25.05 -3.42 -18.38
C GLY A 8 -24.45 -3.42 -19.79
N ALA A 9 -25.26 -3.17 -20.82
CA ALA A 9 -24.78 -3.07 -22.20
C ALA A 9 -23.83 -1.89 -22.37
N VAL A 10 -24.15 -0.71 -21.84
CA VAL A 10 -23.25 0.46 -21.86
C VAL A 10 -21.96 0.17 -21.11
N ALA A 11 -22.05 -0.49 -19.94
CA ALA A 11 -20.88 -0.86 -19.15
C ALA A 11 -19.93 -1.78 -19.93
N ILE A 12 -20.46 -2.80 -20.61
CA ILE A 12 -19.64 -3.79 -21.33
C ILE A 12 -19.16 -3.28 -22.70
N VAL A 13 -20.01 -2.57 -23.46
CA VAL A 13 -19.68 -2.17 -24.83
C VAL A 13 -18.90 -0.87 -24.89
N ALA A 14 -19.16 0.08 -24.00
CA ALA A 14 -18.51 1.38 -24.01
C ALA A 14 -17.49 1.54 -22.88
N LEU A 15 -17.91 1.31 -21.63
CA LEU A 15 -17.06 1.63 -20.47
C LEU A 15 -15.92 0.61 -20.29
N GLN A 16 -16.15 -0.67 -20.56
CA GLN A 16 -15.12 -1.69 -20.41
C GLN A 16 -13.98 -1.53 -21.42
N PRO A 17 -14.20 -1.30 -22.75
CA PRO A 17 -13.11 -1.02 -23.67
C PRO A 17 -12.38 0.28 -23.34
N LEU A 18 -13.11 1.33 -22.94
CA LEU A 18 -12.51 2.59 -22.49
C LEU A 18 -11.65 2.38 -21.24
N GLY A 19 -12.16 1.62 -20.27
CA GLY A 19 -11.44 1.26 -19.05
C GLY A 19 -10.20 0.43 -19.33
N GLY A 20 -10.27 -0.51 -20.30
CA GLY A 20 -9.12 -1.25 -20.81
C GLY A 20 -8.05 -0.32 -21.37
N TRP A 21 -8.41 0.57 -22.29
CA TRP A 21 -7.46 1.51 -22.89
C TRP A 21 -6.80 2.44 -21.85
N ILE A 22 -7.58 2.92 -20.87
CA ILE A 22 -7.06 3.70 -19.74
C ILE A 22 -6.13 2.86 -18.87
N SER A 23 -6.50 1.61 -18.56
CA SER A 23 -5.69 0.68 -17.76
C SER A 23 -4.36 0.39 -18.44
N ASP A 24 -4.37 0.12 -19.75
CA ASP A 24 -3.17 -0.12 -20.55
C ASP A 24 -2.25 1.10 -20.52
N ALA A 25 -2.81 2.31 -20.72
CA ALA A 25 -2.03 3.54 -20.68
C ALA A 25 -1.39 3.76 -19.30
N ILE A 26 -2.13 3.51 -18.21
CA ILE A 26 -1.61 3.63 -16.85
C ILE A 26 -0.56 2.57 -16.57
N ALA A 27 -0.78 1.31 -16.98
CA ALA A 27 0.16 0.22 -16.78
C ALA A 27 1.49 0.51 -17.49
N HIS A 28 1.44 0.91 -18.77
CA HIS A 28 2.63 1.31 -19.53
C HIS A 28 3.34 2.51 -18.89
N GLY A 29 2.58 3.53 -18.47
CA GLY A 29 3.14 4.70 -17.80
C GLY A 29 3.80 4.37 -16.46
N ALA A 30 3.16 3.50 -15.65
CA ALA A 30 3.67 3.03 -14.37
C ALA A 30 4.93 2.18 -14.54
N SER A 31 4.94 1.21 -15.48
CA SER A 31 6.12 0.41 -15.80
C SER A 31 7.29 1.29 -16.24
N TRP A 32 7.04 2.25 -17.15
CA TRP A 32 8.06 3.18 -17.61
C TRP A 32 8.60 4.06 -16.47
N ALA A 33 7.72 4.57 -15.61
CA ALA A 33 8.11 5.38 -14.45
C ALA A 33 8.91 4.56 -13.44
N ILE A 34 8.55 3.31 -13.17
CA ILE A 34 9.29 2.42 -12.27
C ILE A 34 10.68 2.12 -12.86
N ASP A 35 10.76 1.80 -14.15
CA ASP A 35 12.03 1.47 -14.81
C ASP A 35 13.02 2.65 -14.87
N ARG A 36 12.51 3.87 -15.05
CA ARG A 36 13.34 5.09 -15.20
C ARG A 36 13.54 5.87 -13.90
N GLY A 37 12.49 5.93 -13.08
CA GLY A 37 12.44 6.77 -11.88
C GLY A 37 12.96 6.10 -10.62
N GLY A 38 13.09 4.76 -10.63
CA GLY A 38 13.69 3.97 -9.55
C GLY A 38 13.23 4.40 -8.16
N PHE A 39 14.17 4.85 -7.34
CA PHE A 39 13.93 5.21 -5.93
C PHE A 39 12.81 6.26 -5.74
N LEU A 40 12.81 7.34 -6.54
CA LEU A 40 11.87 8.45 -6.35
C LEU A 40 10.43 8.05 -6.66
N VAL A 41 10.23 7.30 -7.74
CA VAL A 41 8.89 6.85 -8.15
C VAL A 41 8.32 5.88 -7.13
N GLY A 42 9.12 4.92 -6.63
CA GLY A 42 8.70 4.04 -5.55
C GLY A 42 8.30 4.79 -4.28
N ALA A 43 9.05 5.83 -3.91
CA ALA A 43 8.75 6.68 -2.77
C ALA A 43 7.43 7.42 -2.91
N VAL A 44 7.20 8.07 -4.06
CA VAL A 44 5.95 8.80 -4.30
C VAL A 44 4.78 7.84 -4.30
N LEU A 45 4.85 6.75 -5.06
CA LEU A 45 3.74 5.78 -5.18
C LEU A 45 3.32 5.22 -3.83
N ALA A 46 4.27 4.72 -3.03
CA ALA A 46 3.95 4.16 -1.72
C ALA A 46 3.58 5.24 -0.70
N GLY A 47 4.25 6.39 -0.74
CA GLY A 47 4.01 7.50 0.19
C GLY A 47 2.63 8.13 0.03
N THR A 48 2.10 8.19 -1.19
CA THR A 48 0.76 8.74 -1.47
C THR A 48 -0.34 7.68 -1.48
N PHE A 49 -0.01 6.40 -1.29
CA PHE A 49 -0.99 5.33 -1.37
C PHE A 49 -2.01 5.36 -0.22
N LEU A 50 -1.61 5.71 1.00
CA LEU A 50 -2.56 5.80 2.11
C LEU A 50 -3.65 6.86 1.88
N PRO A 51 -3.34 8.10 1.44
CA PRO A 51 -4.35 9.04 0.96
C PRO A 51 -5.28 8.46 -0.12
N LEU A 52 -4.75 7.71 -1.08
CA LEU A 52 -5.55 7.03 -2.10
C LEU A 52 -6.49 5.97 -1.46
N VAL A 53 -6.01 5.23 -0.47
CA VAL A 53 -6.82 4.26 0.29
C VAL A 53 -8.00 4.94 0.98
N LEU A 54 -7.82 6.15 1.54
CA LEU A 54 -8.91 6.91 2.16
C LEU A 54 -10.05 7.23 1.18
N THR A 55 -9.74 7.40 -0.11
CA THR A 55 -10.75 7.66 -1.15
C THR A 55 -11.42 6.40 -1.71
N GLY A 56 -10.91 5.20 -1.37
CA GLY A 56 -11.35 3.93 -1.96
C GLY A 56 -10.82 3.66 -3.38
N LEU A 57 -10.25 4.65 -4.06
CA LEU A 57 -9.75 4.52 -5.45
C LEU A 57 -8.65 3.47 -5.62
N HIS A 58 -7.97 3.06 -4.54
CA HIS A 58 -6.99 1.98 -4.59
C HIS A 58 -7.57 0.65 -5.10
N GLN A 59 -8.87 0.38 -4.91
CA GLN A 59 -9.57 -0.79 -5.47
C GLN A 59 -9.72 -0.69 -6.99
N GLY A 60 -9.74 0.53 -7.53
CA GLY A 60 -9.71 0.78 -8.98
C GLY A 60 -8.37 0.43 -9.64
N LEU A 61 -7.34 0.06 -8.87
CA LEU A 61 -6.05 -0.39 -9.41
C LEU A 61 -6.04 -1.87 -9.80
N VAL A 62 -7.08 -2.64 -9.46
CA VAL A 62 -7.16 -4.08 -9.79
C VAL A 62 -6.95 -4.35 -11.30
N PRO A 63 -7.60 -3.63 -12.24
CA PRO A 63 -7.36 -3.83 -13.67
C PRO A 63 -5.91 -3.56 -14.08
N ILE A 64 -5.27 -2.53 -13.50
CA ILE A 64 -3.86 -2.19 -13.79
C ILE A 64 -2.94 -3.31 -13.31
N HIS A 65 -3.21 -3.90 -12.15
CA HIS A 65 -2.46 -5.04 -11.65
C HIS A 65 -2.60 -6.30 -12.53
N VAL A 66 -3.79 -6.53 -13.09
CA VAL A 66 -4.03 -7.61 -14.06
C VAL A 66 -3.22 -7.34 -15.33
N GLU A 67 -3.29 -6.13 -15.85
CA GLU A 67 -2.59 -5.73 -17.07
C GLU A 67 -1.08 -5.86 -16.94
N LEU A 68 -0.48 -5.46 -15.81
CA LEU A 68 0.96 -5.61 -15.58
C LEU A 68 1.42 -7.07 -15.67
N VAL A 69 0.64 -8.01 -15.10
CA VAL A 69 0.97 -9.44 -15.19
C VAL A 69 0.76 -9.97 -16.60
N GLN A 70 -0.28 -9.51 -17.32
CA GLN A 70 -0.51 -9.93 -18.70
C GLN A 70 0.58 -9.43 -19.66
N ALA A 71 1.02 -8.18 -19.51
CA ALA A 71 2.03 -7.56 -20.36
C ALA A 71 3.46 -8.00 -20.04
N HIS A 72 3.80 -8.24 -18.76
CA HIS A 72 5.18 -8.46 -18.32
C HIS A 72 5.43 -9.81 -17.63
N GLY A 73 4.36 -10.55 -17.29
CA GLY A 73 4.45 -11.79 -16.51
C GLY A 73 4.62 -11.60 -15.01
N TYR A 74 4.68 -10.34 -14.53
CA TYR A 74 4.83 -10.00 -13.12
C TYR A 74 4.22 -8.64 -12.79
N ASN A 75 3.98 -8.39 -11.51
CA ASN A 75 3.46 -7.14 -11.00
C ASN A 75 4.51 -6.44 -10.10
N ALA A 76 5.16 -5.40 -10.64
CA ALA A 76 6.10 -4.59 -9.88
C ALA A 76 5.42 -3.53 -9.00
N LEU A 77 4.19 -3.12 -9.34
CA LEU A 77 3.47 -2.07 -8.64
C LEU A 77 2.97 -2.54 -7.27
N PHE A 78 2.45 -3.76 -7.18
CA PHE A 78 1.80 -4.25 -5.96
C PHE A 78 2.74 -4.32 -4.74
N PRO A 79 3.98 -4.84 -4.83
CA PRO A 79 4.93 -4.80 -3.72
C PRO A 79 5.34 -3.39 -3.30
N ILE A 80 5.39 -2.44 -4.24
CA ILE A 80 5.71 -1.02 -3.94
C ILE A 80 4.58 -0.42 -3.09
N LEU A 81 3.34 -0.53 -3.55
CA LEU A 81 2.17 0.02 -2.86
C LEU A 81 1.93 -0.65 -1.51
N ALA A 82 2.24 -1.94 -1.38
CA ALA A 82 2.15 -2.68 -0.12
C ALA A 82 2.97 -2.02 1.01
N MET A 83 4.09 -1.34 0.70
CA MET A 83 4.92 -0.68 1.70
C MET A 83 4.21 0.43 2.46
N ALA A 84 3.17 1.02 1.88
CA ALA A 84 2.31 1.98 2.57
C ALA A 84 1.62 1.37 3.81
N GLY A 85 1.08 0.16 3.66
CA GLY A 85 0.52 -0.62 4.77
C GLY A 85 1.60 -1.08 5.75
N VAL A 86 2.82 -1.32 5.29
CA VAL A 86 3.93 -1.68 6.17
C VAL A 86 4.42 -0.49 7.01
N GLY A 87 4.46 0.72 6.42
CA GLY A 87 4.74 1.95 7.15
C GLY A 87 3.72 2.22 8.26
N GLN A 88 2.45 1.86 8.06
CA GLN A 88 1.40 1.91 9.10
C GLN A 88 1.72 1.04 10.31
N ILE A 89 2.31 -0.14 10.11
CA ILE A 89 2.70 -1.05 11.21
C ILE A 89 3.76 -0.37 12.08
N GLY A 90 4.78 0.21 11.46
CA GLY A 90 5.81 0.98 12.16
C GLY A 90 5.24 2.16 12.96
N ALA A 91 4.38 2.96 12.31
CA ALA A 91 3.71 4.08 12.96
C ALA A 91 2.84 3.64 14.14
N ALA A 92 2.08 2.56 14.00
CA ALA A 92 1.24 2.02 15.06
C ALA A 92 2.06 1.49 16.24
N ILE A 93 3.21 0.86 15.99
CA ILE A 93 4.14 0.44 17.06
C ILE A 93 4.69 1.67 17.82
N ALA A 94 5.05 2.74 17.11
CA ALA A 94 5.50 3.99 17.74
C ALA A 94 4.40 4.60 18.63
N VAL A 95 3.15 4.62 18.15
CA VAL A 95 2.00 5.07 18.94
C VAL A 95 1.80 4.17 20.16
N LEU A 96 1.82 2.83 19.99
CA LEU A 96 1.61 1.87 21.08
C LEU A 96 2.61 2.05 22.23
N MET A 97 3.86 2.34 21.89
CA MET A 97 4.93 2.56 22.87
C MET A 97 4.83 3.90 23.58
N LYS A 98 4.25 4.92 22.93
CA LYS A 98 4.21 6.29 23.44
C LYS A 98 2.92 6.65 24.17
N THR A 99 1.79 6.08 23.73
CA THR A 99 0.47 6.38 24.30
C THR A 99 0.33 5.89 25.74
N ARG A 100 -0.39 6.64 26.57
CA ARG A 100 -0.83 6.22 27.91
C ARG A 100 -2.25 5.67 27.90
N ASN A 101 -3.08 6.06 26.93
CA ASN A 101 -4.48 5.70 26.82
C ASN A 101 -4.70 4.16 26.69
N ALA A 102 -5.34 3.55 27.69
CA ALA A 102 -5.57 2.11 27.74
C ALA A 102 -6.43 1.58 26.57
N ARG A 103 -7.43 2.36 26.14
CA ARG A 103 -8.30 2.00 25.01
C ARG A 103 -7.51 1.98 23.71
N LEU A 104 -6.70 3.00 23.44
CA LEU A 104 -5.87 3.09 22.25
C LEU A 104 -4.86 1.94 22.20
N LYS A 105 -4.23 1.58 23.33
CA LYS A 105 -3.36 0.39 23.41
C LYS A 105 -4.08 -0.90 23.00
N LYS A 106 -5.33 -1.08 23.47
CA LYS A 106 -6.14 -2.26 23.13
C LYS A 106 -6.46 -2.31 21.64
N VAL A 107 -6.85 -1.17 21.05
CA VAL A 107 -7.12 -1.06 19.60
C VAL A 107 -5.88 -1.43 18.80
N ILE A 108 -4.71 -0.85 19.13
CA ILE A 108 -3.47 -1.12 18.39
C ILE A 108 -3.06 -2.59 18.51
N LYS A 109 -3.11 -3.17 19.71
CA LYS A 109 -2.79 -4.59 19.93
C LYS A 109 -3.70 -5.53 19.14
N GLY A 110 -4.98 -5.19 18.98
CA GLY A 110 -5.92 -5.95 18.17
C GLY A 110 -5.71 -5.77 16.66
N ALA A 111 -5.29 -4.59 16.22
CA ALA A 111 -5.10 -4.25 14.81
C ALA A 111 -3.74 -4.67 14.24
N LEU A 112 -2.68 -4.73 15.05
CA LEU A 112 -1.34 -5.08 14.58
C LEU A 112 -1.23 -6.46 13.92
N PRO A 113 -1.82 -7.55 14.46
CA PRO A 113 -1.73 -8.87 13.83
C PRO A 113 -2.29 -8.89 12.41
N VAL A 114 -3.46 -8.29 12.19
CA VAL A 114 -4.07 -8.19 10.85
C VAL A 114 -3.32 -7.21 9.95
N GLY A 115 -2.75 -6.14 10.51
CA GLY A 115 -1.84 -5.23 9.79
C GLY A 115 -0.60 -5.93 9.25
N LEU A 116 0.04 -6.81 10.04
CA LEU A 116 1.18 -7.62 9.60
C LEU A 116 0.82 -8.54 8.43
N LEU A 117 -0.43 -9.02 8.40
CA LEU A 117 -0.99 -9.83 7.32
C LEU A 117 -1.46 -8.99 6.11
N GLY A 118 -1.23 -7.67 6.12
CA GLY A 118 -1.51 -6.81 4.98
C GLY A 118 -2.92 -6.22 4.94
N ILE A 119 -3.69 -6.31 6.02
CA ILE A 119 -4.99 -5.64 6.18
C ILE A 119 -4.76 -4.35 6.98
N GLY A 120 -4.65 -3.23 6.27
CA GLY A 120 -4.20 -1.95 6.84
C GLY A 120 -5.31 -1.09 7.46
N GLU A 121 -6.56 -1.32 7.08
CA GLU A 121 -7.73 -0.49 7.45
C GLU A 121 -7.89 -0.35 8.97
N PRO A 122 -7.74 -1.42 9.79
CA PRO A 122 -7.80 -1.28 11.25
C PRO A 122 -6.74 -0.33 11.81
N LEU A 123 -5.54 -0.27 11.21
CA LEU A 123 -4.47 0.63 11.64
C LEU A 123 -4.70 2.07 11.15
N ILE A 124 -5.16 2.23 9.90
CA ILE A 124 -5.46 3.56 9.35
C ILE A 124 -6.56 4.22 10.16
N PHE A 125 -7.73 3.60 10.25
CA PHE A 125 -8.91 4.23 10.83
C PHE A 125 -8.95 4.13 12.35
N GLY A 126 -8.35 3.10 12.93
CA GLY A 126 -8.34 2.89 14.39
C GLY A 126 -7.17 3.57 15.11
N VAL A 127 -6.10 3.96 14.41
CA VAL A 127 -4.87 4.43 15.04
C VAL A 127 -4.33 5.69 14.40
N THR A 128 -3.87 5.62 13.14
CA THR A 128 -2.99 6.67 12.62
C THR A 128 -3.74 7.88 12.09
N LEU A 129 -4.86 7.68 11.39
CA LEU A 129 -5.67 8.77 10.82
C LEU A 129 -6.29 9.65 11.90
N PRO A 130 -6.92 9.12 12.98
CA PRO A 130 -7.47 9.97 14.05
C PRO A 130 -6.41 10.82 14.76
N LEU A 131 -5.17 10.34 14.83
CA LEU A 131 -4.05 11.05 15.45
C LEU A 131 -3.36 12.05 14.51
N GLY A 132 -3.66 12.01 13.20
CA GLY A 132 -3.15 12.91 12.16
C GLY A 132 -1.66 12.75 11.86
N LYS A 133 -0.79 13.13 12.78
CA LYS A 133 0.68 13.06 12.60
C LYS A 133 1.21 11.63 12.40
N PRO A 134 0.73 10.60 13.11
CA PRO A 134 1.13 9.22 12.84
C PRO A 134 0.71 8.73 11.45
N PHE A 135 -0.37 9.26 10.87
CA PHE A 135 -0.73 8.95 9.48
C PHE A 135 0.32 9.47 8.49
N ILE A 136 0.83 10.69 8.71
CA ILE A 136 1.94 11.25 7.93
C ILE A 136 3.21 10.41 8.13
N GLY A 137 3.52 10.05 9.38
CA GLY A 137 4.66 9.19 9.69
C GLY A 137 4.59 7.83 8.98
N ALA A 138 3.40 7.23 8.91
CA ALA A 138 3.16 6.02 8.15
C ALA A 138 3.36 6.20 6.64
N CYS A 139 2.88 7.31 6.05
CA CYS A 139 3.10 7.65 4.64
C CYS A 139 4.60 7.76 4.34
N LEU A 140 5.36 8.46 5.19
CA LEU A 140 6.81 8.61 5.02
C LEU A 140 7.55 7.27 5.19
N GLY A 141 7.14 6.44 6.15
CA GLY A 141 7.68 5.08 6.29
C GLY A 141 7.42 4.22 5.05
N GLY A 142 6.20 4.29 4.51
CA GLY A 142 5.82 3.64 3.27
C GLY A 142 6.62 4.14 2.07
N ALA A 143 6.88 5.45 1.98
CA ALA A 143 7.73 6.03 0.94
C ALA A 143 9.15 5.46 0.96
N VAL A 144 9.78 5.36 2.13
CA VAL A 144 11.13 4.76 2.24
C VAL A 144 11.14 3.29 1.80
N GLY A 145 10.15 2.52 2.26
CA GLY A 145 9.99 1.13 1.83
C GLY A 145 9.79 1.00 0.33
N GLY A 146 8.82 1.74 -0.22
CA GLY A 146 8.45 1.70 -1.63
C GLY A 146 9.60 2.10 -2.54
N ALA A 147 10.40 3.09 -2.12
CA ALA A 147 11.59 3.50 -2.82
C ALA A 147 12.63 2.38 -2.97
N LEU A 148 12.87 1.62 -1.89
CA LEU A 148 13.80 0.50 -1.90
C LEU A 148 13.27 -0.70 -2.69
N ILE A 149 12.00 -1.04 -2.53
CA ILE A 149 11.33 -2.09 -3.31
C ILE A 149 11.41 -1.78 -4.82
N SER A 150 11.16 -0.53 -5.20
CA SER A 150 11.28 -0.08 -6.59
C SER A 150 12.73 -0.13 -7.08
N TYR A 151 13.68 0.40 -6.29
CA TYR A 151 15.11 0.40 -6.65
C TYR A 151 15.67 -1.02 -6.84
N TRP A 152 15.32 -1.96 -5.97
CA TRP A 152 15.73 -3.36 -6.08
C TRP A 152 14.94 -4.16 -7.12
N LYS A 153 13.97 -3.52 -7.80
CA LYS A 153 13.10 -4.13 -8.82
C LYS A 153 12.42 -5.39 -8.28
N VAL A 154 11.84 -5.27 -7.10
CA VAL A 154 11.07 -6.36 -6.47
C VAL A 154 9.69 -6.39 -7.12
N ALA A 155 9.30 -7.57 -7.60
CA ALA A 155 8.00 -7.82 -8.22
C ALA A 155 7.39 -9.12 -7.68
N THR A 156 6.08 -9.26 -7.80
CA THR A 156 5.33 -10.48 -7.47
C THR A 156 4.77 -11.16 -8.72
N VAL A 157 4.54 -12.47 -8.66
CA VAL A 157 3.92 -13.26 -9.74
C VAL A 157 2.39 -13.24 -9.70
N ILE A 158 1.78 -12.70 -8.64
CA ILE A 158 0.32 -12.58 -8.53
C ILE A 158 -0.16 -11.22 -9.03
N THR A 159 -1.42 -11.17 -9.49
CA THR A 159 -2.08 -9.92 -9.88
C THR A 159 -2.40 -9.06 -8.66
N PHE A 160 -3.22 -9.56 -7.74
CA PHE A 160 -3.59 -8.89 -6.50
C PHE A 160 -3.91 -9.94 -5.44
N GLY A 161 -3.98 -9.55 -4.16
CA GLY A 161 -4.28 -10.47 -3.08
C GLY A 161 -3.90 -9.94 -1.72
N ILE A 162 -3.49 -10.85 -0.83
CA ILE A 162 -3.06 -10.50 0.53
C ILE A 162 -1.68 -9.82 0.44
N SER A 163 -1.58 -8.62 1.03
CA SER A 163 -0.34 -7.84 1.08
C SER A 163 0.50 -8.23 2.32
N GLY A 164 1.29 -7.30 2.89
CA GLY A 164 2.00 -7.52 4.14
C GLY A 164 3.07 -8.62 4.09
N LEU A 165 3.29 -9.32 5.21
CA LEU A 165 4.25 -10.43 5.26
C LEU A 165 3.92 -11.58 4.30
N PRO A 166 2.66 -12.04 4.16
CA PRO A 166 2.30 -13.11 3.23
C PRO A 166 2.69 -12.86 1.78
N LEU A 167 2.76 -11.59 1.34
CA LEU A 167 3.17 -11.23 -0.01
C LEU A 167 4.56 -11.78 -0.36
N ALA A 168 5.45 -11.95 0.62
CA ALA A 168 6.79 -12.51 0.44
C ALA A 168 6.78 -13.87 -0.27
N LEU A 169 5.74 -14.69 -0.06
CA LEU A 169 5.57 -16.02 -0.66
C LEU A 169 5.30 -15.97 -2.16
N THR A 170 4.93 -14.81 -2.68
CA THR A 170 4.58 -14.59 -4.09
C THR A 170 5.61 -13.74 -4.83
N ILE A 171 6.62 -13.23 -4.11
CA ILE A 171 7.71 -12.45 -4.72
C ILE A 171 8.51 -13.35 -5.67
N VAL A 172 8.88 -12.80 -6.82
CA VAL A 172 9.70 -13.48 -7.83
C VAL A 172 10.95 -14.09 -7.18
N ALA A 173 11.31 -15.31 -7.59
CA ALA A 173 12.45 -16.04 -7.05
C ALA A 173 13.73 -15.19 -7.08
N GLY A 174 14.51 -15.24 -6.01
CA GLY A 174 15.72 -14.41 -5.84
C GLY A 174 15.48 -12.97 -5.36
N LYS A 175 14.23 -12.51 -5.27
CA LYS A 175 13.90 -11.16 -4.76
C LYS A 175 13.26 -11.12 -3.37
N VAL A 176 12.92 -12.28 -2.80
CA VAL A 176 12.24 -12.41 -1.50
C VAL A 176 13.02 -11.71 -0.37
N LEU A 177 14.35 -11.86 -0.32
CA LEU A 177 15.17 -11.21 0.71
C LEU A 177 15.10 -9.68 0.62
N PHE A 178 15.15 -9.12 -0.60
CA PHE A 178 15.02 -7.68 -0.82
C PHE A 178 13.63 -7.17 -0.41
N TYR A 179 12.58 -7.96 -0.66
CA TYR A 179 11.23 -7.65 -0.15
C TYR A 179 11.21 -7.54 1.37
N LEU A 180 11.74 -8.56 2.07
CA LEU A 180 11.75 -8.59 3.53
C LEU A 180 12.62 -7.47 4.14
N LEU A 181 13.73 -7.10 3.50
CA LEU A 181 14.53 -5.95 3.90
C LEU A 181 13.76 -4.63 3.70
N GLY A 182 13.11 -4.45 2.55
CA GLY A 182 12.29 -3.27 2.29
C GLY A 182 11.12 -3.15 3.28
N TYR A 183 10.49 -4.28 3.60
CA TYR A 183 9.45 -4.39 4.63
C TYR A 183 9.97 -3.93 5.99
N LEU A 184 11.09 -4.52 6.45
CA LEU A 184 11.68 -4.18 7.75
C LEU A 184 12.06 -2.68 7.83
N ILE A 185 12.65 -2.15 6.76
CA ILE A 185 13.03 -0.75 6.68
C ILE A 185 11.79 0.16 6.69
N ALA A 186 10.70 -0.22 6.01
CA ALA A 186 9.44 0.52 6.05
C ALA A 186 8.84 0.59 7.45
N VAL A 187 8.88 -0.52 8.21
CA VAL A 187 8.47 -0.55 9.62
C VAL A 187 9.35 0.37 10.46
N ILE A 188 10.68 0.26 10.34
CA ILE A 188 11.62 1.10 11.10
C ILE A 188 11.44 2.58 10.76
N ALA A 189 11.32 2.93 9.48
CA ALA A 189 11.12 4.30 9.03
C ALA A 189 9.78 4.86 9.52
N GLY A 190 8.69 4.09 9.38
CA GLY A 190 7.36 4.49 9.87
C GLY A 190 7.35 4.72 11.38
N PHE A 191 8.07 3.88 12.13
CA PHE A 191 8.30 4.06 13.56
C PHE A 191 9.06 5.36 13.85
N ILE A 192 10.22 5.56 13.22
CA ILE A 192 11.08 6.72 13.47
C ILE A 192 10.36 8.03 13.13
N PHE A 193 9.76 8.13 11.95
CA PHE A 193 9.05 9.36 11.55
C PHE A 193 7.90 9.67 12.50
N THR A 194 7.10 8.66 12.87
CA THR A 194 6.00 8.85 13.82
C THR A 194 6.49 9.25 15.20
N TRP A 195 7.58 8.63 15.68
CA TRP A 195 8.19 8.94 16.96
C TRP A 195 8.64 10.40 17.05
N LEU A 196 9.30 10.88 15.99
CA LEU A 196 9.83 12.24 15.87
C LEU A 196 8.72 13.28 15.69
N LEU A 197 7.72 13.02 14.83
CA LEU A 197 6.59 13.92 14.63
C LEU A 197 5.74 14.07 15.91
N GLY A 198 5.67 13.00 16.71
CA GLY A 198 4.80 12.92 17.88
C GLY A 198 3.33 12.96 17.51
N PHE A 199 2.46 12.98 18.53
CA PHE A 199 1.01 13.10 18.38
C PHE A 199 0.41 13.61 19.68
N ASN A 200 -0.81 14.14 19.59
CA ASN A 200 -1.59 14.51 20.76
C ASN A 200 -2.23 13.22 21.30
N ASP A 201 -1.75 12.76 22.45
CA ASP A 201 -2.27 11.54 23.07
C ASP A 201 -3.70 11.79 23.58
N PRO A 202 -4.71 10.99 23.19
CA PRO A 202 -6.08 11.19 23.65
C PRO A 202 -6.19 10.97 25.17
N GLU A 203 -6.98 11.82 25.82
CA GLU A 203 -7.37 11.62 27.23
C GLU A 203 -8.09 10.27 27.41
N GLU A 204 -7.98 9.66 28.59
CA GLU A 204 -8.58 8.35 28.90
C GLU A 204 -10.12 8.35 28.88
#